data_AF-A0A2R6JHR1-F1
#
_entry.id   AF-A0A2R6JHR1-F1
#
_cell.length_a   1.000
_cell.length_b   1.000
_cell.length_c   1.000
_cell.angle_alpha   90.00
_cell.angle_beta   90.00
_cell.angle_gamma   90.00
#
_symmetry.space_group_name_H-M   'P 1'
#
loop_
_entity.id
_entity.type
_entity.pdbx_description
1 polymer ?
#
loop_
_entity_poly.entity_id
_entity_poly.type
_entity_poly.pdbx_seq_one_letter_code
_entity_poly.pdbx_strand_id
1 'polypeptide(L)'
;MPFFEYIAKNVGIRRASGEYVLAMNPDILLNEDLVEFLASESLDPDSFYRTYRYDVEVDLPNDLSVTEILDRCADNVSRIKGFNGNFPGNRWEMLKDAIRDADKYKAEVLSRVKPELLSYPTSVSFLSTYAAGDFMMMHRDRWRDLRGYPEIPKHSYMDSYACAMAVAIGLRQCVLRGSRRSYHQEHDRSAHDERPSADEGRVLELVNEMLNGDAEGALKELQNMEDWGLYHKQLHPITI
;
A
#
# COMPACT_ATOMS: atom_id res chain seq x y z
N MET A 1 -25.92 -1.71 1.05
CA MET A 1 -25.27 -1.23 -0.19
C MET A 1 -23.81 -1.65 -0.09
N PRO A 2 -23.23 -2.38 -1.05
CA PRO A 2 -21.80 -2.68 -0.99
C PRO A 2 -21.03 -1.35 -0.98
N PHE A 3 -20.18 -1.19 0.02
CA PHE A 3 -19.41 0.02 0.25
C PHE A 3 -18.00 -0.18 -0.30
N PHE A 4 -17.56 0.68 -1.22
CA PHE A 4 -16.20 0.64 -1.73
C PHE A 4 -15.27 1.29 -0.71
N GLU A 5 -14.33 0.52 -0.16
CA GLU A 5 -13.43 0.97 0.91
C GLU A 5 -12.69 2.27 0.59
N TYR A 6 -12.36 2.50 -0.67
CA TYR A 6 -11.62 3.67 -1.12
C TYR A 6 -12.41 4.97 -0.96
N ILE A 7 -13.75 4.92 -1.02
CA ILE A 7 -14.59 6.08 -0.71
C ILE A 7 -14.49 6.40 0.79
N ALA A 8 -14.45 5.39 1.68
CA ALA A 8 -14.20 5.61 3.11
C ALA A 8 -12.81 6.22 3.35
N LYS A 9 -11.78 5.60 2.76
CA LYS A 9 -10.40 6.08 2.88
C LYS A 9 -10.33 7.54 2.46
N ASN A 10 -10.94 7.91 1.34
CA ASN A 10 -11.00 9.29 0.85
C ASN A 10 -11.72 10.25 1.80
N VAL A 11 -12.85 9.83 2.37
CA VAL A 11 -13.57 10.62 3.39
C VAL A 11 -12.66 10.95 4.57
N GLY A 12 -11.90 9.96 5.04
CA GLY A 12 -10.92 10.10 6.11
C GLY A 12 -9.73 10.98 5.71
N ILE A 13 -9.09 10.68 4.58
CA ILE A 13 -7.92 11.42 4.06
C ILE A 13 -8.25 12.89 3.89
N ARG A 14 -9.40 13.21 3.28
CA ARG A 14 -9.82 14.60 3.06
C ARG A 14 -9.95 15.41 4.36
N ARG A 15 -10.37 14.75 5.44
CA ARG A 15 -10.68 15.37 6.74
C ARG A 15 -9.55 15.23 7.76
N ALA A 16 -8.51 14.47 7.44
CA ALA A 16 -7.37 14.26 8.33
C ALA A 16 -6.63 15.57 8.61
N SER A 17 -6.34 15.81 9.90
CA SER A 17 -5.59 16.98 10.35
C SER A 17 -4.08 16.72 10.50
N GLY A 18 -3.65 15.45 10.48
CA GLY A 18 -2.25 15.07 10.53
C GLY A 18 -1.44 15.70 9.39
N GLU A 19 -0.16 15.94 9.64
CA GLU A 19 0.79 16.39 8.61
C GLU A 19 1.04 15.26 7.60
N TYR A 20 1.20 14.04 8.09
CA TYR A 20 1.21 12.81 7.29
C TYR A 20 -0.08 12.04 7.55
N VAL A 21 -0.62 11.44 6.48
CA VAL A 21 -1.85 10.65 6.55
C VAL A 21 -1.55 9.24 6.07
N LEU A 22 -1.70 8.27 6.97
CA LEU A 22 -1.63 6.84 6.67
C LEU A 22 -3.03 6.32 6.32
N ALA A 23 -3.18 5.83 5.10
CA ALA A 23 -4.30 5.00 4.70
C ALA A 23 -3.90 3.53 4.86
N MET A 24 -4.58 2.83 5.77
CA MET A 24 -4.34 1.42 6.09
C MET A 24 -5.66 0.67 6.23
N ASN A 25 -5.61 -0.65 6.06
CA ASN A 25 -6.72 -1.53 6.38
C ASN A 25 -6.79 -1.79 7.90
N PRO A 26 -7.98 -2.03 8.48
CA PRO A 26 -8.15 -2.15 9.92
C PRO A 26 -7.59 -3.46 10.52
N ASP A 27 -7.27 -4.44 9.69
CA ASP A 27 -6.71 -5.75 10.02
C ASP A 27 -5.18 -5.79 9.97
N ILE A 28 -4.55 -4.62 9.92
CA ILE A 28 -3.09 -4.46 9.90
C ILE A 28 -2.55 -4.10 11.28
N LEU A 29 -1.54 -4.84 11.73
CA LEU A 29 -0.78 -4.57 12.95
C LEU A 29 0.61 -4.03 12.59
N LEU A 30 1.02 -2.94 13.22
CA LEU A 30 2.33 -2.32 13.03
C LEU A 30 3.25 -2.71 14.18
N ASN A 31 4.48 -3.13 13.88
CA ASN A 31 5.45 -3.42 14.93
C ASN A 31 6.13 -2.13 15.47
N GLU A 32 6.80 -2.27 16.61
CA GLU A 32 7.45 -1.15 17.31
C GLU A 32 8.44 -0.39 16.43
N ASP A 33 9.37 -1.07 15.75
CA ASP A 33 10.33 -0.43 14.82
C ASP A 33 9.67 0.44 13.74
N LEU A 34 8.51 0.02 13.23
CA LEU A 34 7.76 0.78 12.24
C LEU A 34 7.13 2.01 12.88
N VAL A 35 6.50 1.87 14.05
CA VAL A 35 5.91 2.99 14.80
C VAL A 35 6.98 4.01 15.20
N GLU A 36 8.13 3.56 15.69
CA GLU A 36 9.27 4.41 16.03
C GLU A 36 9.77 5.22 14.83
N PHE A 37 9.87 4.59 13.65
CA PHE A 37 10.22 5.28 12.42
C PHE A 37 9.18 6.34 12.02
N LEU A 38 7.89 6.07 12.20
CA LEU A 38 6.84 7.04 11.91
C LEU A 38 6.86 8.21 12.90
N ALA A 39 7.24 7.94 14.15
CA ALA A 39 7.35 8.93 15.21
C ALA A 39 8.64 9.76 15.16
N SER A 40 9.64 9.38 14.34
CA SER A 40 10.96 10.03 14.35
C SER A 40 11.00 11.42 13.68
N GLU A 41 9.86 11.94 13.20
CA GLU A 41 9.72 13.25 12.53
C GLU A 41 10.69 13.49 11.34
N SER A 42 11.26 12.41 10.78
CA SER A 42 12.21 12.46 9.68
C SER A 42 11.58 12.04 8.34
N LEU A 43 10.28 12.25 8.22
CA LEU A 43 9.54 11.97 6.99
C LEU A 43 9.77 13.10 5.99
N ASP A 44 9.76 12.75 4.71
CA ASP A 44 10.02 13.63 3.58
C ASP A 44 8.68 13.97 2.91
N PRO A 45 8.31 15.26 2.81
CA PRO A 45 7.03 15.68 2.21
C PRO A 45 6.96 15.42 0.69
N ASP A 46 8.09 15.14 0.04
CA ASP A 46 8.19 14.77 -1.38
C ASP A 46 8.26 13.25 -1.59
N SER A 47 7.94 12.48 -0.55
CA SER A 47 7.92 11.02 -0.58
C SER A 47 6.54 10.44 -0.24
N PHE A 48 6.24 9.28 -0.83
CA PHE A 48 5.19 8.38 -0.34
C PHE A 48 5.80 7.08 0.19
N TYR A 49 5.21 6.57 1.26
CA TYR A 49 5.72 5.45 2.04
C TYR A 49 4.85 4.23 1.87
N ARG A 50 5.53 3.10 1.71
CA ARG A 50 5.00 1.74 1.53
C ARG A 50 5.70 0.80 2.50
N THR A 51 5.07 -0.30 2.87
CA THR A 51 5.71 -1.38 3.64
C THR A 51 5.63 -2.69 2.88
N TYR A 52 6.47 -3.65 3.28
CA TYR A 52 6.18 -5.06 3.00
C TYR A 52 5.07 -5.52 3.93
N ARG A 53 4.13 -6.31 3.39
CA ARG A 53 3.09 -6.95 4.19
C ARG A 53 3.50 -8.36 4.57
N TYR A 54 3.38 -8.69 5.84
CA TYR A 54 3.69 -9.99 6.38
C TYR A 54 2.37 -10.67 6.76
N ASP A 55 1.92 -11.61 5.93
CA ASP A 55 0.72 -12.38 6.21
C ASP A 55 1.02 -13.37 7.34
N VAL A 56 0.15 -13.37 8.36
CA VAL A 56 0.27 -14.24 9.52
C VAL A 56 -0.95 -15.14 9.63
N GLU A 57 -0.70 -16.41 9.94
CA GLU A 57 -1.72 -17.43 10.19
C GLU A 57 -1.62 -17.83 11.66
N VAL A 58 -2.09 -16.95 12.54
CA VAL A 58 -2.03 -17.16 13.99
C VAL A 58 -3.32 -16.72 14.65
N ASP A 59 -3.78 -17.52 15.62
CA ASP A 59 -4.86 -17.13 16.51
C ASP A 59 -4.35 -16.11 17.53
N LEU A 60 -5.05 -14.99 17.65
CA LEU A 60 -4.69 -13.86 18.51
C LEU A 60 -5.80 -13.65 19.55
N PRO A 61 -5.76 -14.37 20.69
CA PRO A 61 -6.66 -14.14 21.81
C PRO A 61 -6.62 -12.67 22.30
N ASN A 62 -7.79 -12.17 22.71
CA ASN A 62 -7.95 -10.77 23.14
C ASN A 62 -7.25 -10.44 24.48
N ASP A 63 -6.80 -11.44 25.23
CA ASP A 63 -6.14 -11.29 26.54
C ASP A 63 -4.61 -11.16 26.45
N LEU A 64 -4.04 -11.29 25.25
CA LEU A 64 -2.61 -11.10 25.03
C LEU A 64 -2.23 -9.61 25.13
N SER A 65 -1.04 -9.34 25.68
CA SER A 65 -0.42 -8.02 25.57
C SER A 65 -0.01 -7.71 24.13
N VAL A 66 0.15 -6.42 23.82
CA VAL A 66 0.61 -5.97 22.48
C VAL A 66 1.93 -6.61 22.09
N THR A 67 2.88 -6.72 23.02
CA THR A 67 4.18 -7.36 22.77
C THR A 67 4.01 -8.85 22.43
N GLU A 68 3.19 -9.59 23.19
CA GLU A 68 2.93 -11.01 22.92
C GLU A 68 2.24 -11.22 21.58
N ILE A 69 1.33 -10.33 21.19
CA ILE A 69 0.69 -10.34 19.86
C ILE A 69 1.75 -10.19 18.77
N LEU A 70 2.62 -9.18 18.88
CA LEU A 70 3.63 -8.89 17.87
C LEU A 70 4.70 -9.98 17.77
N ASP A 71 5.11 -10.57 18.90
CA ASP A 71 6.04 -11.70 18.93
C ASP A 71 5.43 -12.92 18.22
N ARG A 72 4.16 -13.24 18.52
CA ARG A 72 3.43 -14.31 17.82
C ARG A 72 3.32 -14.03 16.33
N CYS A 73 3.05 -12.79 15.91
CA CYS A 73 3.05 -12.43 14.49
C CYS A 73 4.42 -12.64 13.85
N ALA A 74 5.50 -12.26 14.53
CA ALA A 74 6.87 -12.41 14.02
C ALA A 74 7.27 -13.88 13.79
N ASP A 75 6.79 -14.78 14.66
CA ASP A 75 7.08 -16.22 14.59
C ASP A 75 6.19 -17.00 13.60
N ASN A 76 5.05 -16.43 13.18
CA ASN A 76 4.03 -17.12 12.37
C ASN A 76 3.78 -16.48 11.00
N VAL A 77 4.82 -15.89 10.40
CA VAL A 77 4.75 -15.35 9.03
C VAL A 77 4.65 -16.48 8.01
N SER A 78 3.53 -16.57 7.29
CA SER A 78 3.32 -17.56 6.22
C SER A 78 3.79 -17.04 4.85
N ARG A 79 3.54 -15.76 4.56
CA ARG A 79 3.85 -15.12 3.28
C ARG A 79 4.25 -13.66 3.46
N ILE A 80 5.09 -13.16 2.56
CA ILE A 80 5.53 -11.76 2.54
C ILE A 80 5.16 -11.17 1.18
N LYS A 81 4.42 -10.06 1.15
CA LYS A 81 4.17 -9.27 -0.06
C LYS A 81 5.17 -8.12 -0.11
N GLY A 82 6.16 -8.25 -0.98
CA GLY A 82 7.17 -7.22 -1.25
C GLY A 82 6.78 -6.33 -2.43
N PHE A 83 7.64 -5.40 -2.82
CA PHE A 83 7.30 -4.45 -3.90
C PHE A 83 7.09 -5.13 -5.27
N ASN A 84 7.71 -6.29 -5.50
CA ASN A 84 7.75 -6.98 -6.79
C ASN A 84 7.16 -8.39 -6.76
N GLY A 85 6.49 -8.79 -5.68
CA GLY A 85 5.90 -10.13 -5.64
C GLY A 85 5.63 -10.68 -4.25
N ASN A 86 5.12 -11.91 -4.26
CA ASN A 86 4.94 -12.72 -3.08
C ASN A 86 6.22 -13.54 -2.81
N PHE A 87 6.64 -13.59 -1.56
CA PHE A 87 7.75 -14.38 -1.07
C PHE A 87 7.24 -15.33 0.02
N PRO A 88 7.77 -16.56 0.11
CA PRO A 88 7.49 -17.44 1.23
C PRO A 88 7.98 -16.86 2.57
N GLY A 89 7.26 -17.12 3.67
CA GLY A 89 7.66 -16.66 5.01
C GLY A 89 8.86 -17.40 5.61
N ASN A 90 9.19 -18.59 5.10
CA ASN A 90 10.32 -19.38 5.58
C ASN A 90 11.45 -19.50 4.55
N ARG A 91 12.70 -19.54 5.04
CA ARG A 91 13.91 -19.51 4.21
C ARG A 91 14.04 -20.69 3.24
N TRP A 92 13.55 -21.87 3.61
CA TRP A 92 13.68 -23.07 2.78
C TRP A 92 12.78 -22.98 1.54
N GLU A 93 11.54 -22.54 1.72
CA GLU A 93 10.63 -22.29 0.60
C GLU A 93 11.10 -21.08 -0.23
N MET A 94 11.68 -20.04 0.39
CA MET A 94 12.30 -18.95 -0.37
C MET A 94 13.41 -19.44 -1.30
N LEU A 95 14.26 -20.39 -0.87
CA LEU A 95 15.30 -20.95 -1.74
C LEU A 95 14.70 -21.70 -2.93
N LYS A 96 13.65 -22.49 -2.71
CA LYS A 96 12.95 -23.20 -3.80
C LYS A 96 12.27 -22.22 -4.76
N ASP A 97 11.67 -21.18 -4.22
CA ASP A 97 11.00 -20.12 -4.99
C ASP A 97 12.00 -19.31 -5.81
N ALA A 98 13.20 -19.04 -5.28
CA ALA A 98 14.27 -18.36 -6.01
C ALA A 98 14.80 -19.16 -7.22
N ILE A 99 14.75 -20.49 -7.17
CA ILE A 99 15.07 -21.35 -8.32
C ILE A 99 14.00 -21.24 -9.40
N ARG A 100 12.73 -21.04 -9.01
CA ARG A 100 11.58 -20.96 -9.92
C ARG A 100 11.43 -19.57 -10.55
N ASP A 101 11.70 -18.52 -9.79
CA ASP A 101 11.48 -17.13 -10.16
C ASP A 101 12.70 -16.29 -9.78
N ALA A 102 13.81 -16.49 -10.52
CA ALA A 102 15.06 -15.79 -10.24
C ALA A 102 14.97 -14.28 -10.45
N ASP A 103 14.09 -13.81 -11.35
CA ASP A 103 13.96 -12.39 -11.69
C ASP A 103 13.39 -11.57 -10.53
N LYS A 104 12.42 -12.11 -9.79
CA LYS A 104 11.91 -11.49 -8.56
C LYS A 104 13.01 -11.28 -7.53
N TYR A 105 13.84 -12.29 -7.26
CA TYR A 105 14.95 -12.14 -6.30
C TYR A 105 16.06 -11.24 -6.83
N LYS A 106 16.32 -11.25 -8.15
CA LYS A 106 17.25 -10.35 -8.80
C LYS A 106 16.81 -8.90 -8.66
N ALA A 107 15.53 -8.58 -8.83
CA ALA A 107 15.00 -7.24 -8.61
C ALA A 107 15.11 -6.81 -7.14
N GLU A 108 14.86 -7.72 -6.18
CA GLU A 108 15.08 -7.47 -4.75
C GLU A 108 16.54 -7.10 -4.47
N VAL A 109 17.50 -7.87 -4.99
CA VAL A 109 18.94 -7.57 -4.85
C VAL A 109 19.30 -6.26 -5.55
N LEU A 110 18.81 -6.04 -6.77
CA LEU A 110 19.09 -4.86 -7.55
C LEU A 110 18.59 -3.59 -6.83
N SER A 111 17.41 -3.63 -6.23
CA SER A 111 16.86 -2.52 -5.44
C SER A 111 17.69 -2.14 -4.20
N ARG A 112 18.60 -3.02 -3.75
CA ARG A 112 19.50 -2.77 -2.62
C ARG A 112 20.81 -2.12 -3.06
N VAL A 113 21.31 -2.50 -4.23
CA VAL A 113 22.55 -1.93 -4.80
C VAL A 113 22.29 -0.68 -5.65
N LYS A 114 21.05 -0.52 -6.13
CA LYS A 114 20.54 0.59 -6.95
C LYS A 114 19.19 1.07 -6.40
N PRO A 115 19.17 1.72 -5.23
CA PRO A 115 17.93 2.15 -4.57
C PRO A 115 17.12 3.16 -5.38
N GLU A 116 17.72 3.85 -6.34
CA GLU A 116 17.07 4.75 -7.29
C GLU A 116 15.99 4.05 -8.11
N LEU A 117 16.17 2.77 -8.46
CA LEU A 117 15.17 2.00 -9.20
C LEU A 117 13.87 1.86 -8.42
N LEU A 118 13.98 1.71 -7.10
CA LEU A 118 12.83 1.61 -6.20
C LEU A 118 12.30 2.99 -5.79
N SER A 119 13.16 4.01 -5.78
CA SER A 119 12.80 5.38 -5.37
C SER A 119 12.06 6.13 -6.48
N TYR A 120 12.44 5.90 -7.74
CA TYR A 120 11.90 6.52 -8.93
C TYR A 120 11.60 5.44 -9.97
N PRO A 121 10.57 4.62 -9.75
CA PRO A 121 10.30 3.48 -10.60
C PRO A 121 9.90 3.94 -12.01
N THR A 122 10.60 3.42 -13.02
CA THR A 122 10.25 3.54 -14.45
C THR A 122 9.64 2.24 -14.98
N SER A 123 9.25 1.34 -14.10
CA SER A 123 8.68 0.03 -14.45
C SER A 123 7.81 -0.46 -13.31
N VAL A 124 6.74 -1.17 -13.65
CA VAL A 124 5.86 -1.84 -12.69
C VAL A 124 6.62 -2.80 -11.78
N SER A 125 7.73 -3.38 -12.25
CA SER A 125 8.57 -4.28 -11.44
C SER A 125 9.23 -3.61 -10.23
N PHE A 126 9.31 -2.28 -10.21
CA PHE A 126 9.83 -1.50 -9.09
C PHE A 126 8.77 -0.61 -8.44
N LEU A 127 7.53 -0.63 -8.92
CA LEU A 127 6.43 0.07 -8.28
C LEU A 127 5.79 -0.84 -7.22
N SER A 128 5.71 -0.39 -5.97
CA SER A 128 5.22 -1.18 -4.85
C SER A 128 3.69 -1.26 -4.82
N THR A 129 3.11 -2.04 -5.74
CA THR A 129 1.66 -2.24 -5.91
C THR A 129 1.09 -3.45 -5.20
N TYR A 130 1.94 -4.39 -4.78
CA TYR A 130 1.49 -5.57 -4.02
C TYR A 130 1.01 -5.16 -2.62
N ALA A 131 -0.23 -5.54 -2.29
CA ALA A 131 -0.86 -5.12 -1.03
C ALA A 131 -0.87 -3.60 -0.85
N ALA A 132 -1.10 -2.86 -1.94
CA ALA A 132 -1.10 -1.41 -1.92
C ALA A 132 -2.13 -0.85 -0.90
N GLY A 133 -3.27 -1.51 -0.69
CA GLY A 133 -4.29 -1.03 0.23
C GLY A 133 -3.91 -1.03 1.72
N ASP A 134 -2.87 -1.80 2.11
CA ASP A 134 -2.60 -2.13 3.52
C ASP A 134 -1.75 -1.08 4.24
N PHE A 135 -0.89 -0.36 3.51
CA PHE A 135 -0.07 0.71 4.09
C PHE A 135 0.35 1.72 3.02
N MET A 136 -0.33 2.86 2.93
CA MET A 136 0.09 3.99 2.11
C MET A 136 0.09 5.27 2.92
N MET A 137 1.25 5.90 3.05
CA MET A 137 1.37 7.16 3.76
C MET A 137 2.08 8.21 2.93
N MET A 138 1.62 9.44 2.97
CA MET A 138 2.33 10.59 2.41
C MET A 138 1.89 11.86 3.13
N HIS A 139 2.55 12.97 2.86
CA HIS A 139 2.16 14.27 3.38
C HIS A 139 0.72 14.61 2.93
N ARG A 140 -0.07 15.22 3.82
CA ARG A 140 -1.49 15.53 3.60
C ARG A 140 -1.71 16.33 2.32
N ASP A 141 -0.82 17.27 2.02
CA ASP A 141 -0.98 18.09 0.81
C ASP A 141 -0.71 17.28 -0.47
N ARG A 142 0.12 16.23 -0.40
CA ARG A 142 0.29 15.29 -1.52
C ARG A 142 -0.95 14.43 -1.74
N TRP A 143 -1.63 14.01 -0.67
CA TRP A 143 -2.94 13.38 -0.81
C TRP A 143 -3.98 14.30 -1.47
N ARG A 144 -3.90 15.62 -1.23
CA ARG A 144 -4.78 16.61 -1.88
C ARG A 144 -4.42 16.80 -3.35
N ASP A 145 -3.13 16.81 -3.70
CA ASP A 145 -2.66 16.83 -5.09
C ASP A 145 -3.23 15.62 -5.88
N LEU A 146 -3.28 14.44 -5.26
CA LEU A 146 -3.88 13.22 -5.83
C LEU A 146 -5.41 13.24 -5.87
N ARG A 147 -6.03 14.03 -4.99
CA ARG A 147 -7.47 13.96 -4.67
C ARG A 147 -7.91 12.59 -4.15
N GLY A 148 -7.07 11.95 -3.32
CA GLY A 148 -7.33 10.63 -2.75
C GLY A 148 -7.11 9.46 -3.72
N TYR A 149 -7.64 8.29 -3.39
CA TYR A 149 -7.73 7.13 -4.28
C TYR A 149 -8.78 7.37 -5.37
N PRO A 150 -8.62 6.83 -6.60
CA PRO A 150 -9.68 6.92 -7.61
C PRO A 150 -11.01 6.36 -7.12
N GLU A 151 -12.11 7.14 -7.22
CA GLU A 151 -13.47 6.76 -6.80
C GLU A 151 -14.21 6.03 -7.93
N ILE A 152 -13.55 5.04 -8.52
CA ILE A 152 -14.10 4.19 -9.58
C ILE A 152 -14.87 3.05 -8.89
N PRO A 153 -16.07 2.64 -9.38
CA PRO A 153 -16.89 1.60 -8.76
C PRO A 153 -16.34 0.17 -9.00
N LYS A 154 -15.07 -0.04 -8.66
CA LYS A 154 -14.30 -1.28 -8.77
C LYS A 154 -13.64 -1.57 -7.42
N HIS A 155 -13.50 -2.86 -7.11
CA HIS A 155 -12.95 -3.27 -5.81
C HIS A 155 -11.43 -3.45 -5.79
N SER A 156 -10.78 -3.56 -6.96
CA SER A 156 -9.35 -3.88 -7.07
C SER A 156 -8.58 -2.77 -7.76
N TYR A 157 -7.27 -2.71 -7.47
CA TYR A 157 -6.26 -1.88 -8.13
C TYR A 157 -6.34 -0.37 -7.90
N MET A 158 -7.29 0.16 -7.12
CA MET A 158 -7.32 1.61 -6.82
C MET A 158 -6.09 2.05 -6.03
N ASP A 159 -5.58 1.14 -5.20
CA ASP A 159 -4.35 1.27 -4.45
C ASP A 159 -3.10 1.22 -5.34
N SER A 160 -3.07 0.33 -6.33
CA SER A 160 -2.04 0.29 -7.37
C SER A 160 -2.01 1.57 -8.20
N TYR A 161 -3.20 2.09 -8.57
CA TYR A 161 -3.31 3.38 -9.23
C TYR A 161 -2.75 4.49 -8.35
N ALA A 162 -3.12 4.56 -7.08
CA ALA A 162 -2.60 5.59 -6.18
C ALA A 162 -1.07 5.57 -6.07
N CYS A 163 -0.42 4.39 -6.05
CA CYS A 163 1.04 4.29 -6.11
C CYS A 163 1.61 4.90 -7.40
N ALA A 164 1.03 4.59 -8.56
CA ALA A 164 1.49 5.15 -9.83
C ALA A 164 1.21 6.66 -9.95
N MET A 165 0.05 7.12 -9.47
CA MET A 165 -0.32 8.54 -9.44
C MET A 165 0.66 9.34 -8.56
N ALA A 166 1.06 8.79 -7.42
CA ALA A 166 2.07 9.40 -6.54
C ALA A 166 3.40 9.61 -7.28
N VAL A 167 3.85 8.61 -8.04
CA VAL A 167 5.06 8.73 -8.88
C VAL A 167 4.86 9.75 -10.00
N ALA A 168 3.70 9.74 -10.66
CA ALA A 168 3.39 10.65 -11.77
C ALA A 168 3.38 12.13 -11.36
N ILE A 169 2.98 12.45 -10.12
CA ILE A 169 3.10 13.83 -9.58
C ILE A 169 4.49 14.14 -9.02
N GLY A 170 5.47 13.25 -9.22
CA GLY A 170 6.87 13.47 -8.87
C GLY A 170 7.29 13.00 -7.46
N LEU A 171 6.45 12.23 -6.74
CA LEU A 171 6.85 11.75 -5.42
C LEU A 171 7.84 10.59 -5.51
N ARG A 172 8.79 10.63 -4.58
CA ARG A 172 9.71 9.53 -4.34
C ARG A 172 9.02 8.39 -3.61
N GLN A 173 9.18 7.16 -4.11
CA GLN A 173 8.71 5.96 -3.41
C GLN A 173 9.69 5.55 -2.30
N CYS A 174 9.18 5.39 -1.08
CA CYS A 174 9.91 4.91 0.08
C CYS A 174 9.35 3.56 0.56
N VAL A 175 10.04 2.46 0.26
CA VAL A 175 9.62 1.12 0.70
C VAL A 175 10.33 0.72 1.99
N LEU A 176 9.58 0.73 3.09
CA LEU A 176 10.01 0.28 4.41
C LEU A 176 10.00 -1.26 4.44
N ARG A 177 11.16 -1.85 4.74
CA ARG A 177 11.38 -3.30 4.78
C ARG A 177 12.36 -3.67 5.88
N GLY A 178 12.49 -4.97 6.16
CA GLY A 178 13.42 -5.50 7.15
C GLY A 178 12.75 -5.65 8.52
N SER A 179 13.22 -4.88 9.51
CA SER A 179 12.67 -4.95 10.86
C SER A 179 11.39 -4.12 11.03
N ARG A 180 11.13 -3.15 10.16
CA ARG A 180 9.88 -2.38 10.08
C ARG A 180 8.81 -3.18 9.35
N ARG A 181 7.86 -3.75 10.07
CA ARG A 181 6.91 -4.74 9.55
C ARG A 181 5.47 -4.32 9.81
N SER A 182 4.64 -4.54 8.80
CA SER A 182 3.18 -4.54 8.92
C SER A 182 2.67 -5.97 8.76
N TYR A 183 1.97 -6.46 9.78
CA TYR A 183 1.39 -7.81 9.81
C TYR A 183 -0.07 -7.75 9.39
N HIS A 184 -0.49 -8.67 8.54
CA HIS A 184 -1.87 -8.82 8.09
C HIS A 184 -2.43 -10.14 8.59
N GLN A 185 -3.55 -10.08 9.30
CA GLN A 185 -4.26 -11.27 9.78
C GLN A 185 -4.96 -11.95 8.60
N GLU A 186 -4.48 -13.13 8.18
CA GLU A 186 -5.07 -13.82 7.04
C GLU A 186 -6.49 -14.29 7.39
N HIS A 187 -7.43 -13.99 6.50
CA HIS A 187 -8.84 -14.31 6.63
C HIS A 187 -9.40 -14.73 5.27
N ASP A 188 -10.54 -15.43 5.28
CA ASP A 188 -11.20 -15.91 4.06
C ASP A 188 -11.60 -14.74 3.14
N ARG A 189 -11.25 -14.86 1.87
CA ARG A 189 -11.48 -13.86 0.82
C ARG A 189 -12.51 -14.31 -0.21
N SER A 190 -13.25 -15.39 0.04
CA SER A 190 -14.30 -15.92 -0.84
C SER A 190 -15.29 -14.86 -1.35
N ALA A 191 -15.61 -13.84 -0.53
CA ALA A 191 -16.49 -12.75 -0.90
C ALA A 191 -15.90 -11.74 -1.92
N HIS A 192 -14.64 -11.89 -2.34
CA HIS A 192 -14.00 -11.03 -3.34
C HIS A 192 -14.34 -11.43 -4.78
N ASP A 193 -14.57 -12.73 -5.05
CA ASP A 193 -14.77 -13.25 -6.41
C ASP A 193 -16.05 -12.71 -7.08
N GLU A 194 -17.02 -12.29 -6.28
CA GLU A 194 -18.29 -11.72 -6.75
C GLU A 194 -18.23 -10.20 -7.00
N ARG A 195 -17.12 -9.54 -6.65
CA ARG A 195 -17.00 -8.07 -6.71
C ARG A 195 -16.49 -7.60 -8.07
N PRO A 196 -16.94 -6.46 -8.58
CA PRO A 196 -16.49 -5.95 -9.88
C PRO A 196 -15.01 -5.55 -9.82
N SER A 197 -14.15 -6.23 -10.57
CA SER A 197 -12.72 -5.87 -10.69
C SER A 197 -12.47 -4.88 -11.83
N ALA A 198 -11.39 -4.12 -11.74
CA ALA A 198 -10.86 -3.37 -12.87
C ALA A 198 -10.18 -4.32 -13.86
N ASP A 199 -10.13 -3.93 -15.14
CA ASP A 199 -9.43 -4.70 -16.16
C ASP A 199 -7.91 -4.58 -15.96
N GLU A 200 -7.23 -5.72 -15.77
CA GLU A 200 -5.79 -5.75 -15.47
C GLU A 200 -4.95 -5.17 -16.60
N GLY A 201 -5.34 -5.41 -17.86
CA GLY A 201 -4.66 -4.85 -19.03
C GLY A 201 -4.71 -3.33 -19.03
N ARG A 202 -5.89 -2.75 -18.78
CA ARG A 202 -6.07 -1.31 -18.64
C ARG A 202 -5.31 -0.72 -17.45
N VAL A 203 -5.29 -1.43 -16.32
CA VAL A 203 -4.50 -1.00 -15.15
C VAL A 203 -3.02 -0.89 -15.54
N LEU A 204 -2.47 -1.93 -16.17
CA LEU A 204 -1.07 -1.94 -16.59
C LEU A 204 -0.77 -0.86 -17.63
N GLU A 205 -1.67 -0.62 -18.58
CA GLU A 205 -1.54 0.46 -19.57
C GLU A 205 -1.43 1.83 -18.89
N LEU A 206 -2.40 2.19 -18.04
CA LEU A 206 -2.42 3.49 -17.35
C LEU A 206 -1.24 3.65 -16.40
N VAL A 207 -0.83 2.57 -15.70
CA VAL A 207 0.38 2.61 -14.87
C VAL A 207 1.62 2.87 -15.73
N ASN A 208 1.76 2.23 -16.89
CA ASN A 208 2.90 2.47 -17.76
C ASN A 208 2.91 3.90 -18.34
N GLU A 209 1.75 4.44 -18.70
CA GLU A 209 1.62 5.85 -19.12
C GLU A 209 2.05 6.80 -18.00
N MET A 210 1.63 6.55 -16.75
CA MET A 210 2.06 7.33 -15.58
C MET A 210 3.57 7.26 -15.31
N LEU A 211 4.19 6.10 -15.55
CA LEU A 211 5.62 5.92 -15.26
C LEU A 211 6.54 6.38 -16.40
N ASN A 212 6.13 6.27 -17.68
CA ASN A 212 7.02 6.48 -18.83
C ASN A 212 6.37 7.14 -20.07
N GLY A 213 5.08 7.47 -20.03
CA GLY A 213 4.31 7.95 -21.17
C GLY A 213 3.62 9.29 -20.89
N ASP A 214 2.35 9.38 -21.29
CA ASP A 214 1.49 10.53 -21.03
C ASP A 214 0.94 10.50 -19.60
N ALA A 215 1.80 10.85 -18.64
CA ALA A 215 1.44 10.90 -17.24
C ALA A 215 0.30 11.90 -16.95
N GLU A 216 0.24 13.03 -17.66
CA GLU A 216 -0.81 14.04 -17.48
C GLU A 216 -2.17 13.51 -17.95
N GLY A 217 -2.22 12.88 -19.12
CA GLY A 217 -3.42 12.24 -19.65
C GLY A 217 -3.93 11.12 -18.74
N ALA A 218 -3.04 10.24 -18.29
CA ALA A 218 -3.38 9.13 -17.40
C ALA A 218 -3.87 9.63 -16.02
N LEU A 219 -3.22 10.66 -15.44
CA LEU A 219 -3.66 11.29 -14.20
C LEU A 219 -5.05 11.91 -14.35
N LYS A 220 -5.32 12.60 -15.46
CA LYS A 220 -6.63 13.24 -15.70
C LYS A 220 -7.77 12.24 -15.80
N GLU A 221 -7.51 11.02 -16.26
CA GLU A 221 -8.51 9.95 -16.31
C GLU A 221 -8.84 9.37 -14.93
N LEU A 222 -7.85 9.30 -14.03
CA LEU A 222 -7.96 8.64 -12.73
C LEU A 222 -8.28 9.60 -11.57
N GLN A 223 -7.84 10.85 -11.66
CA GLN A 223 -8.04 11.83 -10.59
C GLN A 223 -9.52 12.12 -10.39
N ASN A 224 -9.92 12.17 -9.13
CA ASN A 224 -11.28 12.56 -8.78
C ASN A 224 -11.54 14.04 -9.08
N MET A 225 -12.81 14.42 -9.08
CA MET A 225 -13.23 15.82 -9.11
C MET A 225 -12.85 16.54 -7.79
N GLU A 226 -12.92 17.87 -7.77
CA GLU A 226 -12.60 18.69 -6.58
C GLU A 226 -13.44 18.37 -5.33
N ASP A 227 -14.65 17.82 -5.54
CA ASP A 227 -15.62 17.43 -4.53
C ASP A 227 -15.49 15.96 -4.04
N TRP A 228 -14.34 15.32 -4.28
CA TRP A 228 -13.99 13.97 -3.81
C TRP A 228 -14.15 13.78 -2.29
N GLY A 229 -14.26 12.53 -1.84
CA GLY A 229 -14.30 12.19 -0.42
C GLY A 229 -15.57 12.68 0.28
N LEU A 230 -16.71 12.60 -0.40
CA LEU A 230 -18.02 13.09 0.06
C LEU A 230 -17.97 14.54 0.54
N TYR A 231 -17.39 15.44 -0.26
CA TYR A 231 -17.18 16.84 0.11
C TYR A 231 -18.46 17.54 0.59
N HIS A 232 -19.58 17.31 -0.09
CA HIS A 232 -20.86 17.95 0.21
C HIS A 232 -21.58 17.36 1.43
N LYS A 233 -21.06 16.30 2.04
CA LYS A 233 -21.65 15.69 3.24
C LYS A 233 -21.05 16.27 4.50
N GLN A 234 -21.92 16.80 5.36
CA GLN A 234 -21.57 17.13 6.74
C GLN A 234 -21.46 15.83 7.53
N LEU A 235 -20.25 15.51 7.97
CA LEU A 235 -19.96 14.34 8.80
C LEU A 235 -19.44 14.85 10.13
N HIS A 236 -20.02 14.38 11.23
CA HIS A 236 -19.59 14.75 12.57
C HIS A 236 -18.51 13.78 13.05
N PRO A 237 -17.45 14.26 13.73
CA PRO A 237 -16.48 13.39 14.37
C PRO A 237 -17.20 12.47 15.37
N ILE A 238 -16.87 11.18 15.33
CA ILE A 238 -17.27 10.24 16.38
C ILE A 238 -16.11 10.22 17.37
N THR A 239 -16.30 10.76 18.57
CA THR A 239 -15.36 10.61 19.67
C THR A 239 -15.64 9.26 20.33
N ILE A 240 -14.71 8.31 20.22
CA ILE A 240 -14.78 6.97 20.82
C ILE A 240 -14.02 7.00 22.15
#